data_AF-A0A8I0KDV9-F1
#
_entry.id   AF-A0A8I0KDV9-F1
#
_cell.length_a   1.000
_cell.length_b   1.000
_cell.length_c   1.000
_cell.angle_alpha   90.00
_cell.angle_beta   90.00
_cell.angle_gamma   90.00
#
_symmetry.space_group_name_H-M   'P 1'
#
loop_
_entity.id
_entity.type
_entity.pdbx_description
1 polymer ?
#
loop_
_entity_poly.entity_id
_entity_poly.type
_entity_poly.pdbx_seq_one_letter_code
_entity_poly.pdbx_strand_id
1 'polypeptide(L)'
;MIKNILITNKTLVSLELANKEDLENFIKIFTIFDRHKAASTLFTDEVKIEYAQHNAMEVVKLLKDTNFTYNDIENILNHLSKHGMKVTNNIIAHALIAAYDTALDSRDIAFSLFENSPQFNIKVSKNTFIITPMSESHLELNSKNSMEFIKLLKDEKSMYDCVVKENNIDVIVHSEIHQTINSIVESLIKSNLLAKGEEEKLKARLRQLAFKDQAFVEYSSIKTINKYPHGHPLRKHENVTKGIENILYDFIENEDSKFAIERLNRLQIAPDTPRIITKTIDKLVKFH
;
A
#
# COMPACT_ATOMS: atom_id res chain seq x y z
N MET A 1 6.95 11.02 -23.97
CA MET A 1 7.64 11.43 -22.75
C MET A 1 6.69 12.24 -21.89
N ILE A 2 6.54 11.83 -20.64
CA ILE A 2 5.90 12.66 -19.62
C ILE A 2 6.86 13.79 -19.24
N LYS A 3 6.36 15.03 -19.22
CA LYS A 3 7.08 16.21 -18.74
C LYS A 3 6.77 16.53 -17.30
N ASN A 4 5.55 16.28 -16.86
CA ASN A 4 5.13 16.51 -15.48
C ASN A 4 3.89 15.69 -15.12
N ILE A 5 3.72 15.43 -13.83
CA ILE A 5 2.49 14.87 -13.25
C ILE A 5 2.14 15.74 -12.05
N LEU A 6 1.00 16.42 -12.14
CA LEU A 6 0.54 17.40 -11.18
C LEU A 6 -0.73 16.90 -10.50
N ILE A 7 -0.74 16.91 -9.18
CA ILE A 7 -1.93 16.63 -8.38
C ILE A 7 -2.49 17.98 -7.97
N THR A 8 -3.45 18.48 -8.76
CA THR A 8 -4.00 19.83 -8.56
C THR A 8 -4.89 19.88 -7.32
N ASN A 9 -5.65 18.81 -7.09
CA ASN A 9 -6.45 18.58 -5.90
C ASN A 9 -6.77 17.08 -5.81
N LYS A 10 -7.58 16.69 -4.81
CA LYS A 10 -7.92 15.29 -4.57
C LYS A 10 -8.70 14.61 -5.71
N THR A 11 -9.35 15.35 -6.61
CA THR A 11 -10.18 14.80 -7.69
C THR A 11 -9.62 15.04 -9.09
N LEU A 12 -8.44 15.67 -9.20
CA LEU A 12 -7.82 16.05 -10.47
C LEU A 12 -6.32 15.79 -10.48
N VAL A 13 -5.90 14.91 -11.37
CA VAL A 13 -4.48 14.68 -11.72
C VAL A 13 -4.26 15.12 -13.16
N SER A 14 -3.24 15.93 -13.42
CA SER A 14 -2.88 16.40 -14.75
C SER A 14 -1.53 15.85 -15.17
N LEU A 15 -1.42 15.40 -16.42
CA LEU A 15 -0.18 14.93 -17.03
C LEU A 15 0.17 15.85 -18.20
N GLU A 16 1.40 16.35 -18.21
CA GLU A 16 1.94 17.14 -19.32
C GLU A 16 2.78 16.23 -20.21
N LEU A 17 2.47 16.21 -21.50
CA LEU A 17 3.11 15.39 -22.52
C LEU A 17 3.88 16.28 -23.50
N ALA A 18 5.01 15.78 -23.98
CA ALA A 18 5.93 16.58 -24.79
C ALA A 18 5.36 16.95 -26.17
N ASN A 19 4.52 16.10 -26.76
CA ASN A 19 3.99 16.27 -28.10
C ASN A 19 2.73 15.41 -28.34
N LYS A 20 2.17 15.52 -29.55
CA LYS A 20 0.99 14.77 -29.98
C LYS A 20 1.21 13.26 -30.10
N GLU A 21 2.40 12.80 -30.47
CA GLU A 21 2.70 11.36 -30.55
C GLU A 21 2.62 10.73 -29.15
N ASP A 22 3.12 11.42 -28.14
CA ASP A 22 3.03 11.00 -26.74
C ASP A 22 1.59 10.97 -26.24
N LEU A 23 0.75 11.89 -26.71
CA LEU A 23 -0.69 11.88 -26.43
C LEU A 23 -1.39 10.65 -27.04
N GLU A 24 -1.12 10.33 -28.30
CA GLU A 24 -1.71 9.14 -28.94
C GLU A 24 -1.25 7.84 -28.23
N ASN A 25 0.02 7.79 -27.81
CA ASN A 25 0.55 6.68 -27.02
C ASN A 25 -0.14 6.59 -25.65
N PHE A 26 -0.33 7.72 -24.96
CA PHE A 26 -1.08 7.78 -23.71
C PHE A 26 -2.51 7.24 -23.91
N ILE A 27 -3.24 7.73 -24.90
CA ILE A 27 -4.62 7.30 -25.21
C ILE A 27 -4.64 5.78 -25.40
N LYS A 28 -3.71 5.23 -26.20
CA LYS A 28 -3.65 3.79 -26.50
C LYS A 28 -3.47 2.91 -25.26
N ILE A 29 -2.74 3.37 -24.24
CA ILE A 29 -2.45 2.56 -23.06
C ILE A 29 -3.41 2.84 -21.90
N PHE A 30 -3.99 4.04 -21.82
CA PHE A 30 -4.90 4.43 -20.73
C PHE A 30 -6.38 4.19 -21.04
N THR A 31 -6.74 4.00 -22.31
CA THR A 31 -8.13 3.85 -22.75
C THR A 31 -8.34 2.54 -23.50
N ILE A 32 -9.61 2.11 -23.62
CA ILE A 32 -9.98 0.90 -24.38
C ILE A 32 -10.93 1.26 -25.52
N PHE A 33 -12.16 1.69 -25.19
CA PHE A 33 -13.22 1.96 -26.17
C PHE A 33 -13.58 3.44 -26.27
N ASP A 34 -13.53 4.16 -25.16
CA ASP A 34 -13.84 5.58 -25.08
C ASP A 34 -12.56 6.33 -24.72
N ARG A 35 -12.11 7.19 -25.64
CA ARG A 35 -10.93 8.02 -25.42
C ARG A 35 -11.10 8.98 -24.23
N HIS A 36 -12.32 9.26 -23.78
CA HIS A 36 -12.59 10.13 -22.64
C HIS A 36 -12.80 9.37 -21.32
N LYS A 37 -12.53 8.07 -21.30
CA LYS A 37 -12.61 7.25 -20.08
C LYS A 37 -11.36 6.38 -19.92
N ALA A 38 -10.81 6.39 -18.73
CA ALA A 38 -9.72 5.47 -18.40
C ALA A 38 -10.22 4.03 -18.36
N ALA A 39 -9.34 3.09 -18.69
CA ALA A 39 -9.60 1.67 -18.57
C ALA A 39 -9.97 1.31 -17.12
N SER A 40 -11.06 0.57 -16.92
CA SER A 40 -11.53 0.12 -15.61
C SER A 40 -10.56 -0.84 -14.91
N THR A 41 -9.53 -1.31 -15.62
CA THR A 41 -8.44 -2.11 -15.04
C THR A 41 -7.41 -1.25 -14.30
N LEU A 42 -7.42 0.08 -14.48
CA LEU A 42 -6.46 1.00 -13.88
C LEU A 42 -6.99 1.64 -12.59
N PHE A 43 -8.30 1.83 -12.51
CA PHE A 43 -8.96 2.51 -11.41
C PHE A 43 -10.19 1.73 -10.97
N THR A 44 -10.43 1.68 -9.67
CA THR A 44 -11.62 1.03 -9.09
C THR A 44 -12.91 1.76 -9.44
N ASP A 45 -12.84 3.10 -9.53
CA ASP A 45 -13.96 3.96 -9.91
C ASP A 45 -13.76 4.51 -11.33
N GLU A 46 -14.84 5.03 -11.93
CA GLU A 46 -14.75 5.69 -13.24
C GLU A 46 -13.86 6.94 -13.18
N VAL A 47 -12.91 7.03 -14.11
CA VAL A 47 -12.06 8.21 -14.32
C VAL A 47 -12.29 8.76 -15.72
N LYS A 48 -12.76 10.01 -15.79
CA LYS A 48 -12.95 10.76 -17.04
C LYS A 48 -11.62 11.38 -17.46
N ILE A 49 -11.41 11.45 -18.78
CA ILE A 49 -10.20 12.01 -19.39
C ILE A 49 -10.55 13.20 -20.27
N GLU A 50 -9.97 14.35 -19.95
CA GLU A 50 -10.01 15.54 -20.79
C GLU A 50 -8.65 15.82 -21.40
N TYR A 51 -8.68 16.34 -22.63
CA TYR A 51 -7.50 16.70 -23.40
C TYR A 51 -7.51 18.19 -23.67
N ALA A 52 -6.38 18.85 -23.42
CA ALA A 52 -6.18 20.25 -23.73
C ALA A 52 -4.77 20.46 -24.28
N GLN A 53 -4.54 21.59 -24.93
CA GLN A 53 -3.21 22.00 -25.36
C GLN A 53 -2.83 23.29 -24.65
N HIS A 54 -1.63 23.34 -24.06
CA HIS A 54 -1.12 24.54 -23.40
C HIS A 54 0.37 24.73 -23.71
N ASN A 55 0.73 25.89 -24.24
CA ASN A 55 2.12 26.27 -24.57
C ASN A 55 2.87 25.19 -25.38
N ALA A 56 2.23 24.67 -26.44
CA ALA A 56 2.72 23.58 -27.30
C ALA A 56 2.90 22.20 -26.62
N MET A 57 2.49 22.05 -25.36
CA MET A 57 2.40 20.76 -24.69
C MET A 57 0.97 20.22 -24.75
N GLU A 58 0.85 18.90 -24.82
CA GLU A 58 -0.44 18.22 -24.67
C GLU A 58 -0.68 17.98 -23.18
N VAL A 59 -1.86 18.35 -22.70
CA VAL A 59 -2.26 18.21 -21.30
C VAL A 59 -3.40 17.21 -21.22
N VAL A 60 -3.20 16.18 -20.40
CA VAL A 60 -4.23 15.20 -20.05
C VAL A 60 -4.69 15.49 -18.64
N LYS A 61 -6.01 15.57 -18.43
CA LYS A 61 -6.62 15.68 -17.11
C LYS A 61 -7.39 14.42 -16.81
N LEU A 62 -7.04 13.77 -15.70
CA LEU A 62 -7.75 12.64 -15.11
C LEU A 62 -8.65 13.17 -14.01
N LEU A 63 -9.95 12.99 -14.19
CA LEU A 63 -10.99 13.48 -13.31
C LEU A 63 -11.73 12.31 -12.70
N LYS A 64 -11.84 12.31 -11.39
CA LYS A 64 -12.54 11.28 -10.63
C LYS A 64 -13.62 11.95 -9.80
N ASP A 65 -14.85 11.42 -9.88
CA ASP A 65 -15.97 11.97 -9.09
C ASP A 65 -15.77 11.65 -7.59
N THR A 66 -14.98 10.62 -7.28
CA THR A 66 -14.41 10.33 -5.95
C THR A 66 -12.96 10.85 -5.85
N ASN A 67 -12.40 10.88 -4.64
CA ASN A 67 -10.99 11.28 -4.48
C ASN A 67 -10.05 10.22 -5.06
N PHE A 68 -8.96 10.68 -5.68
CA PHE A 68 -7.77 9.87 -5.94
C PHE A 68 -7.15 9.45 -4.60
N THR A 69 -6.63 8.22 -4.61
CA THR A 69 -5.83 7.66 -3.52
C THR A 69 -4.34 7.75 -3.87
N TYR A 70 -3.46 7.57 -2.89
CA TYR A 70 -2.03 7.47 -3.15
C TYR A 70 -1.72 6.27 -4.08
N ASN A 71 -2.42 5.15 -3.89
CA ASN A 71 -2.30 3.96 -4.75
C ASN A 71 -2.69 4.26 -6.20
N ASP A 72 -3.67 5.14 -6.45
CA ASP A 72 -4.01 5.54 -7.82
C ASP A 72 -2.83 6.23 -8.52
N ILE A 73 -2.06 7.05 -7.79
CA ILE A 73 -0.86 7.72 -8.33
C ILE A 73 0.26 6.71 -8.62
N GLU A 74 0.51 5.77 -7.72
CA GLU A 74 1.48 4.69 -7.97
C GLU A 74 1.06 3.81 -9.15
N ASN A 75 -0.24 3.51 -9.28
CA ASN A 75 -0.76 2.75 -10.41
C ASN A 75 -0.56 3.50 -11.73
N ILE A 76 -0.79 4.81 -11.77
CA ILE A 76 -0.50 5.64 -12.95
C ILE A 76 0.99 5.53 -13.32
N LEU A 77 1.89 5.74 -12.36
CA LEU A 77 3.34 5.69 -12.59
C LEU A 77 3.81 4.31 -13.08
N ASN A 78 3.35 3.25 -12.42
CA ASN A 78 3.65 1.87 -12.78
C ASN A 78 3.12 1.50 -14.16
N HIS A 79 1.90 1.95 -14.49
CA HIS A 79 1.29 1.70 -15.79
C HIS A 79 2.04 2.39 -16.92
N LEU A 80 2.41 3.66 -16.73
CA LEU A 80 3.24 4.41 -17.67
C LEU A 80 4.57 3.69 -17.92
N SER A 81 5.26 3.31 -16.84
CA SER A 81 6.56 2.62 -16.91
C SER A 81 6.45 1.27 -17.63
N LYS A 82 5.48 0.43 -17.25
CA LYS A 82 5.24 -0.90 -17.84
C LYS A 82 4.97 -0.85 -19.34
N HIS A 83 4.34 0.23 -19.81
CA HIS A 83 4.01 0.44 -21.21
C HIS A 83 5.05 1.26 -21.98
N GLY A 84 6.23 1.46 -21.40
CA GLY A 84 7.38 2.09 -22.08
C GLY A 84 7.26 3.61 -22.24
N MET A 85 6.31 4.25 -21.56
CA MET A 85 6.26 5.71 -21.52
C MET A 85 7.35 6.23 -20.59
N LYS A 86 8.31 6.96 -21.16
CA LYS A 86 9.42 7.53 -20.41
C LYS A 86 8.93 8.57 -19.39
N VAL A 87 9.16 8.28 -18.11
CA VAL A 87 9.02 9.18 -16.95
C VAL A 87 10.37 9.28 -16.26
N THR A 88 10.85 10.47 -15.94
CA THR A 88 12.14 10.65 -15.26
C THR A 88 11.99 10.45 -13.75
N ASN A 89 13.09 10.06 -13.09
CA ASN A 89 13.13 9.88 -11.63
C ASN A 89 12.63 11.14 -10.88
N ASN A 90 13.03 12.33 -11.32
CA ASN A 90 12.53 13.59 -10.77
C ASN A 90 10.99 13.71 -10.81
N ILE A 91 10.36 13.36 -11.95
CA ILE A 91 8.91 13.42 -12.10
C ILE A 91 8.23 12.38 -11.19
N ILE A 92 8.80 11.18 -11.08
CA ILE A 92 8.32 10.13 -10.18
C ILE A 92 8.34 10.63 -8.73
N ALA A 93 9.49 11.14 -8.27
CA ALA A 93 9.66 11.65 -6.92
C ALA A 93 8.69 12.79 -6.61
N HIS A 94 8.60 13.79 -7.50
CA HIS A 94 7.67 14.91 -7.34
C HIS A 94 6.20 14.46 -7.30
N ALA A 95 5.80 13.49 -8.13
CA ALA A 95 4.43 12.97 -8.11
C ALA A 95 4.10 12.27 -6.78
N LEU A 96 5.03 11.44 -6.27
CA LEU A 96 4.86 10.73 -5.00
C LEU A 96 4.83 11.69 -3.79
N ILE A 97 5.69 12.71 -3.80
CA ILE A 97 5.70 13.76 -2.76
C ILE A 97 4.43 14.60 -2.85
N ALA A 98 4.01 15.03 -4.03
CA ALA A 98 2.76 15.77 -4.21
C ALA A 98 1.53 14.97 -3.76
N ALA A 99 1.53 13.65 -3.94
CA ALA A 99 0.45 12.78 -3.48
C ALA A 99 0.36 12.75 -1.95
N TYR A 100 1.51 12.72 -1.29
CA TYR A 100 1.62 12.84 0.15
C TYR A 100 1.16 14.23 0.63
N ASP A 101 1.70 15.32 0.07
CA ASP A 101 1.40 16.70 0.48
C ASP A 101 -0.06 17.10 0.26
N THR A 102 -0.71 16.56 -0.78
CA THR A 102 -2.14 16.78 -1.05
C THR A 102 -3.04 15.98 -0.11
N ALA A 103 -2.47 15.18 0.79
CA ALA A 103 -3.18 14.29 1.71
C ALA A 103 -4.18 13.38 0.97
N LEU A 104 -3.73 12.76 -0.13
CA LEU A 104 -4.48 11.68 -0.77
C LEU A 104 -4.62 10.51 0.21
N ASP A 105 -5.72 9.76 0.09
CA ASP A 105 -5.95 8.61 0.95
C ASP A 105 -4.80 7.60 0.80
N SER A 106 -4.11 7.37 1.92
CA SER A 106 -2.90 6.55 2.06
C SER A 106 -3.06 5.55 3.21
N ARG A 107 -4.31 5.12 3.48
CA ARG A 107 -4.64 4.17 4.53
C ARG A 107 -3.93 2.81 4.45
N ASP A 108 -3.37 2.44 3.30
CA ASP A 108 -2.60 1.19 3.17
C ASP A 108 -1.07 1.40 3.17
N ILE A 109 -0.62 2.59 3.56
CA ILE A 109 0.78 3.01 3.44
C ILE A 109 1.27 3.64 4.74
N ALA A 110 2.55 3.42 5.03
CA ALA A 110 3.32 4.15 6.03
C ALA A 110 4.42 4.96 5.36
N PHE A 111 4.78 6.10 5.93
CA PHE A 111 5.81 6.99 5.38
C PHE A 111 6.96 7.14 6.37
N SER A 112 8.18 6.94 5.90
CA SER A 112 9.40 7.29 6.63
C SER A 112 9.74 8.75 6.36
N LEU A 113 9.79 9.57 7.41
CA LEU A 113 10.03 11.01 7.30
C LEU A 113 11.39 11.38 7.90
N PHE A 114 12.22 12.09 7.15
CA PHE A 114 13.45 12.72 7.64
C PHE A 114 13.37 14.21 7.33
N GLU A 115 13.60 15.06 8.34
CA GLU A 115 13.43 16.52 8.24
C GLU A 115 12.06 16.95 7.66
N ASN A 116 11.00 16.25 8.06
CA ASN A 116 9.61 16.42 7.56
C ASN A 116 9.40 16.12 6.08
N SER A 117 10.40 15.56 5.38
CA SER A 117 10.27 15.13 4.00
C SER A 117 10.14 13.61 3.89
N PRO A 118 9.18 13.08 3.10
CA PRO A 118 9.06 11.64 2.85
C PRO A 118 10.28 11.07 2.12
N GLN A 119 10.90 10.08 2.73
CA GLN A 119 12.05 9.36 2.17
C GLN A 119 11.62 8.06 1.49
N PHE A 120 10.76 7.31 2.16
CA PHE A 120 10.27 6.01 1.73
C PHE A 120 8.78 5.87 2.05
N ASN A 121 8.05 5.20 1.16
CA ASN A 121 6.75 4.60 1.48
C ASN A 121 6.94 3.12 1.81
N ILE A 122 6.11 2.60 2.71
CA ILE A 122 6.17 1.22 3.17
C ILE A 122 4.77 0.62 3.12
N LYS A 123 4.64 -0.46 2.37
CA LYS A 123 3.43 -1.27 2.29
C LYS A 123 3.66 -2.61 2.97
N VAL A 124 2.61 -3.21 3.50
CA VAL A 124 2.67 -4.57 4.04
C VAL A 124 1.75 -5.46 3.23
N SER A 125 2.29 -6.56 2.72
CA SER A 125 1.52 -7.57 2.00
C SER A 125 2.11 -8.94 2.20
N LYS A 126 1.28 -9.92 2.61
CA LYS A 126 1.67 -11.31 2.80
C LYS A 126 2.94 -11.45 3.66
N ASN A 127 2.95 -10.82 4.84
CA ASN A 127 4.10 -10.75 5.74
C ASN A 127 5.39 -10.15 5.12
N THR A 128 5.27 -9.39 4.04
CA THR A 128 6.39 -8.69 3.42
C THR A 128 6.21 -7.19 3.59
N PHE A 129 7.22 -6.51 4.13
CA PHE A 129 7.31 -5.05 4.07
C PHE A 129 7.97 -4.68 2.75
N ILE A 130 7.22 -4.02 1.88
CA ILE A 130 7.69 -3.53 0.57
C ILE A 130 8.01 -2.05 0.76
N ILE A 131 9.29 -1.72 0.68
CA ILE A 131 9.81 -0.39 0.97
C ILE A 131 10.24 0.26 -0.35
N THR A 132 9.56 1.34 -0.71
CA THR A 132 9.73 2.05 -1.99
C THR A 132 10.28 3.45 -1.75
N PRO A 133 11.40 3.86 -2.36
CA PRO A 133 11.91 5.22 -2.24
C PRO A 133 10.94 6.24 -2.83
N MET A 134 10.86 7.41 -2.20
CA MET A 134 10.08 8.55 -2.69
C MET A 134 10.94 9.72 -3.14
N SER A 135 12.12 9.88 -2.55
CA SER A 135 13.04 10.97 -2.88
C SER A 135 13.84 10.66 -4.16
N GLU A 136 14.04 11.67 -5.01
CA GLU A 136 14.86 11.55 -6.23
C GLU A 136 16.24 10.97 -5.93
N SER A 137 16.85 11.39 -4.82
CA SER A 137 18.17 10.92 -4.39
C SER A 137 18.22 9.43 -4.03
N HIS A 138 17.06 8.78 -3.84
CA HIS A 138 16.95 7.41 -3.33
C HIS A 138 16.28 6.45 -4.31
N LEU A 139 15.67 6.93 -5.40
CA LEU A 139 14.89 6.11 -6.34
C LEU A 139 15.66 4.93 -6.92
N GLU A 140 16.96 5.08 -7.19
CA GLU A 140 17.81 4.01 -7.74
C GLU A 140 18.44 3.13 -6.67
N LEU A 141 18.15 3.38 -5.38
CA LEU A 141 18.73 2.67 -4.23
C LEU A 141 20.27 2.68 -4.14
N ASN A 142 20.93 3.55 -4.92
CA ASN A 142 22.39 3.66 -5.01
C ASN A 142 22.97 4.77 -4.12
N SER A 143 22.11 5.53 -3.45
CA SER A 143 22.52 6.60 -2.54
C SER A 143 23.28 6.01 -1.34
N LYS A 144 24.17 6.80 -0.73
CA LYS A 144 24.91 6.38 0.47
C LYS A 144 23.97 5.88 1.57
N ASN A 145 22.91 6.65 1.87
CA ASN A 145 21.94 6.32 2.91
C ASN A 145 21.13 5.07 2.55
N SER A 146 20.71 4.92 1.29
CA SER A 146 19.99 3.72 0.81
C SER A 146 20.86 2.47 0.91
N MET A 147 22.13 2.55 0.50
CA MET A 147 23.06 1.43 0.59
C MET A 147 23.37 1.05 2.04
N GLU A 148 23.52 2.03 2.93
CA GLU A 148 23.70 1.80 4.36
C GLU A 148 22.47 1.11 4.97
N PHE A 149 21.27 1.57 4.62
CA PHE A 149 20.01 0.97 5.06
C PHE A 149 19.87 -0.48 4.59
N ILE A 150 20.10 -0.75 3.30
CA ILE A 150 20.06 -2.09 2.74
C ILE A 150 21.08 -3.00 3.41
N LYS A 151 22.28 -2.48 3.72
CA LYS A 151 23.32 -3.24 4.42
C LYS A 151 22.86 -3.62 5.83
N LEU A 152 22.37 -2.65 6.61
CA LEU A 152 21.86 -2.91 7.97
C LEU A 152 20.75 -3.96 7.98
N LEU A 153 19.82 -3.89 7.03
CA LEU A 153 18.76 -4.91 6.89
C LEU A 153 19.33 -6.30 6.54
N LYS A 154 20.36 -6.39 5.69
CA LYS A 154 20.95 -7.67 5.28
C LYS A 154 21.81 -8.33 6.35
N ASP A 155 22.30 -7.56 7.31
CA ASP A 155 23.12 -8.05 8.41
C ASP A 155 22.28 -8.82 9.45
N GLU A 156 20.97 -8.56 9.53
CA GLU A 156 20.05 -9.18 10.49
C GLU A 156 19.23 -10.32 9.87
N LYS A 157 19.82 -11.53 9.83
CA LYS A 157 19.29 -12.67 9.04
C LYS A 157 18.35 -13.63 9.79
N SER A 158 18.14 -13.46 11.10
CA SER A 158 17.43 -14.47 11.90
C SER A 158 15.90 -14.35 11.83
N MET A 159 15.36 -13.16 11.55
CA MET A 159 13.92 -12.88 11.63
C MET A 159 13.25 -12.70 10.27
N TYR A 160 14.01 -12.32 9.25
CA TYR A 160 13.50 -11.98 7.93
C TYR A 160 14.58 -12.16 6.85
N ASP A 161 14.14 -12.24 5.58
CA ASP A 161 15.01 -12.07 4.42
C ASP A 161 14.88 -10.65 3.87
N CYS A 162 16.00 -10.05 3.46
CA CYS A 162 16.02 -8.77 2.76
C CYS A 162 16.40 -8.98 1.29
N VAL A 163 15.46 -8.71 0.38
CA VAL A 163 15.62 -8.86 -1.06
C VAL A 163 15.42 -7.51 -1.74
N VAL A 164 16.40 -7.09 -2.55
CA VAL A 164 16.26 -5.87 -3.37
C VAL A 164 15.78 -6.30 -4.75
N LYS A 165 14.64 -5.76 -5.21
CA LYS A 165 14.07 -6.02 -6.54
C LYS A 165 13.79 -4.69 -7.21
N GLU A 166 14.43 -4.46 -8.35
CA GLU A 166 14.33 -3.19 -9.07
C GLU A 166 14.63 -2.03 -8.11
N ASN A 167 13.66 -1.14 -7.88
CA ASN A 167 13.77 0.02 -6.98
C ASN A 167 13.12 -0.22 -5.61
N ASN A 168 12.73 -1.45 -5.28
CA ASN A 168 12.08 -1.79 -4.01
C ASN A 168 12.98 -2.65 -3.12
N ILE A 169 12.80 -2.50 -1.82
CA ILE A 169 13.40 -3.38 -0.80
C ILE A 169 12.27 -4.19 -0.17
N ASP A 170 12.28 -5.50 -0.39
CA ASP A 170 11.36 -6.45 0.21
C ASP A 170 11.98 -7.02 1.49
N VAL A 171 11.32 -6.82 2.64
CA VAL A 171 11.66 -7.46 3.91
C VAL A 171 10.61 -8.53 4.21
N ILE A 172 10.96 -9.80 3.99
CA ILE A 172 10.07 -10.95 4.07
C ILE A 172 10.18 -11.55 5.47
N VAL A 173 9.14 -11.42 6.28
CA VAL A 173 9.17 -11.82 7.69
C VAL A 173 8.92 -13.32 7.86
N HIS A 174 9.84 -13.99 8.54
CA HIS A 174 9.70 -15.41 8.90
C HIS A 174 9.07 -15.59 10.28
N SER A 175 9.42 -14.72 11.22
CA SER A 175 8.95 -14.74 12.61
C SER A 175 9.07 -13.37 13.27
N GLU A 176 8.35 -13.18 14.38
CA GLU A 176 8.53 -12.04 15.29
C GLU A 176 8.35 -10.65 14.63
N ILE A 177 7.20 -10.44 14.00
CA ILE A 177 6.89 -9.22 13.23
C ILE A 177 7.14 -7.91 13.98
N HIS A 178 6.90 -7.86 15.30
CA HIS A 178 7.16 -6.68 16.12
C HIS A 178 8.65 -6.37 16.23
N GLN A 179 9.49 -7.40 16.34
CA GLN A 179 10.94 -7.23 16.36
C GLN A 179 11.45 -6.86 14.97
N THR A 180 10.89 -7.44 13.90
CA THR A 180 11.20 -7.02 12.53
C THR A 180 10.86 -5.54 12.31
N ILE A 181 9.70 -5.06 12.77
CA ILE A 181 9.34 -3.63 12.71
C ILE A 181 10.37 -2.78 13.45
N ASN A 182 10.82 -3.19 14.63
CA ASN A 182 11.85 -2.46 15.37
C ASN A 182 13.17 -2.41 14.59
N SER A 183 13.61 -3.54 14.03
CA SER A 183 14.84 -3.63 13.21
C SER A 183 14.78 -2.73 11.97
N ILE A 184 13.66 -2.73 11.23
CA ILE A 184 13.43 -1.83 10.09
C ILE A 184 13.55 -0.37 10.51
N VAL A 185 12.84 0.01 11.57
CA VAL A 185 12.78 1.40 12.04
C VAL A 185 14.14 1.88 12.57
N GLU A 186 14.86 1.05 13.32
CA GLU A 186 16.21 1.36 13.78
C GLU A 186 17.19 1.51 12.61
N SER A 187 17.08 0.66 11.59
CA SER A 187 17.92 0.73 10.39
C SER A 187 17.66 2.01 9.59
N LEU A 188 16.40 2.45 9.48
CA LEU A 188 16.04 3.72 8.86
C LEU A 188 16.62 4.91 9.63
N ILE A 189 16.57 4.90 10.97
CA ILE A 189 17.12 5.97 11.81
C ILE A 189 18.65 6.04 11.65
N LYS A 190 19.35 4.90 11.76
CA LYS A 190 20.81 4.83 11.63
C LYS A 190 21.30 5.34 10.28
N SER A 191 20.51 5.14 9.24
CA SER A 191 20.83 5.56 7.86
C SER A 191 20.38 6.98 7.52
N ASN A 192 19.87 7.76 8.49
CA ASN A 192 19.30 9.10 8.27
C ASN A 192 18.17 9.12 7.23
N LEU A 193 17.32 8.09 7.24
CA LEU A 193 16.11 7.98 6.40
C LEU A 193 14.82 8.11 7.22
N LEU A 194 14.94 8.18 8.54
CA LEU A 194 13.87 8.46 9.49
C LEU A 194 14.39 9.34 10.63
N ALA A 195 13.70 10.44 10.91
CA ALA A 195 13.99 11.27 12.06
C ALA A 195 13.61 10.54 13.36
N LYS A 196 14.45 10.60 14.39
CA LYS A 196 14.20 9.94 15.68
C LYS A 196 12.85 10.31 16.31
N GLY A 197 12.39 11.55 16.11
CA GLY A 197 11.08 12.01 16.59
C GLY A 197 9.87 11.34 15.92
N GLU A 198 10.05 10.71 14.77
CA GLU A 198 8.99 10.03 14.00
C GLU A 198 8.93 8.51 14.27
N GLU A 199 9.84 7.98 15.10
CA GLU A 199 9.99 6.56 15.41
C GLU A 199 8.67 5.90 15.85
N GLU A 200 8.05 6.41 16.93
CA GLU A 200 6.87 5.76 17.50
C GLU A 200 5.65 5.86 16.59
N LYS A 201 5.52 6.96 15.83
CA LYS A 201 4.45 7.12 14.83
C LYS A 201 4.59 6.08 13.72
N LEU A 202 5.81 5.91 13.18
CA LEU A 202 6.06 4.92 12.14
C LEU A 202 5.86 3.49 12.67
N LYS A 203 6.39 3.16 13.86
CA LYS A 203 6.17 1.85 14.49
C LYS A 203 4.69 1.54 14.66
N ALA A 204 3.91 2.48 15.20
CA ALA A 204 2.47 2.31 15.39
C ALA A 204 1.76 2.04 14.05
N ARG A 205 2.12 2.81 13.01
CA ARG A 205 1.54 2.64 11.68
C ARG A 205 1.90 1.31 11.04
N LEU A 206 3.16 0.89 11.11
CA LEU A 206 3.62 -0.40 10.58
C LEU A 206 2.94 -1.58 11.29
N ARG A 207 2.75 -1.50 12.62
CA ARG A 207 1.99 -2.52 13.38
C ARG A 207 0.54 -2.61 12.92
N GLN A 208 -0.10 -1.48 12.67
CA GLN A 208 -1.47 -1.41 12.16
C GLN A 208 -1.60 -2.05 10.77
N LEU A 209 -0.69 -1.71 9.85
CA LEU A 209 -0.67 -2.30 8.50
C LEU A 209 -0.41 -3.81 8.55
N ALA A 210 0.52 -4.24 9.40
CA ALA A 210 0.82 -5.66 9.56
C ALA A 210 -0.35 -6.44 10.18
N PHE A 211 -1.04 -5.85 11.16
CA PHE A 211 -2.28 -6.43 11.70
C PHE A 211 -3.38 -6.49 10.63
N LYS A 212 -3.47 -5.49 9.76
CA LYS A 212 -4.43 -5.46 8.65
C LYS A 212 -4.18 -6.56 7.62
N ASP A 213 -2.93 -6.77 7.22
CA ASP A 213 -2.54 -7.89 6.35
C ASP A 213 -2.94 -9.24 6.97
N GLN A 214 -2.63 -9.44 8.26
CA GLN A 214 -3.00 -10.65 8.98
C GLN A 214 -4.52 -10.82 9.10
N ALA A 215 -5.26 -9.76 9.42
CA ALA A 215 -6.72 -9.77 9.52
C ALA A 215 -7.38 -10.13 8.18
N PHE A 216 -6.85 -9.65 7.06
CA PHE A 216 -7.36 -9.97 5.73
C PHE A 216 -7.18 -11.45 5.36
N VAL A 217 -6.03 -12.04 5.70
CA VAL A 217 -5.76 -13.48 5.50
C VAL A 217 -6.74 -14.33 6.30
N GLU A 218 -6.97 -13.97 7.57
CA GLU A 218 -7.89 -14.68 8.44
C GLU A 218 -9.36 -14.49 8.01
N TYR A 219 -9.75 -13.28 7.62
CA TYR A 219 -11.08 -12.98 7.07
C TYR A 219 -11.39 -13.87 5.85
N SER A 220 -10.44 -13.99 4.91
CA SER A 220 -10.60 -14.83 3.72
C SER A 220 -10.80 -16.31 4.06
N SER A 221 -10.09 -16.79 5.09
CA SER A 221 -10.21 -18.15 5.60
C SER A 221 -11.59 -18.41 6.23
N ILE A 222 -12.06 -17.49 7.08
CA ILE A 222 -13.38 -17.58 7.73
C ILE A 222 -14.52 -17.47 6.72
N LYS A 223 -14.42 -16.54 5.76
CA LYS A 223 -15.41 -16.39 4.68
C LYS A 223 -15.55 -17.65 3.84
N THR A 224 -14.47 -18.39 3.65
CA THR A 224 -14.49 -19.68 2.95
C THR A 224 -15.33 -20.71 3.71
N ILE A 225 -15.26 -20.74 5.04
CA ILE A 225 -16.08 -21.62 5.88
C ILE A 225 -17.57 -21.32 5.70
N ASN A 226 -17.93 -20.03 5.63
CA ASN A 226 -19.31 -19.59 5.42
C ASN A 226 -19.87 -19.93 4.03
N LYS A 227 -19.04 -20.37 3.08
CA LYS A 227 -19.46 -20.80 1.74
C LYS A 227 -19.71 -22.31 1.63
N TYR A 228 -19.39 -23.11 2.65
CA TYR A 228 -19.61 -24.55 2.59
C TYR A 228 -21.11 -24.91 2.49
N PRO A 229 -21.46 -26.05 1.86
CA PRO A 229 -22.82 -26.58 1.84
C PRO A 229 -23.38 -26.82 3.24
N HIS A 230 -24.70 -26.76 3.41
CA HIS A 230 -25.36 -26.80 4.73
C HIS A 230 -25.07 -28.08 5.55
N GLY A 231 -24.76 -29.19 4.89
CA GLY A 231 -24.37 -30.45 5.55
C GLY A 231 -22.92 -30.52 6.02
N HIS A 232 -22.09 -29.52 5.75
CA HIS A 232 -20.68 -29.53 6.12
C HIS A 232 -20.50 -29.42 7.64
N PRO A 233 -19.60 -30.20 8.28
CA PRO A 233 -19.43 -30.19 9.74
C PRO A 233 -19.16 -28.79 10.32
N LEU A 234 -18.41 -27.95 9.59
CA LEU A 234 -18.09 -26.58 10.02
C LEU A 234 -19.28 -25.60 9.95
N ARG A 235 -20.34 -25.89 9.19
CA ARG A 235 -21.53 -25.03 9.10
C ARG A 235 -22.29 -24.93 10.42
N LYS A 236 -22.11 -25.90 11.32
CA LYS A 236 -22.69 -25.87 12.68
C LYS A 236 -22.21 -24.68 13.52
N HIS A 237 -21.10 -24.04 13.13
CA HIS A 237 -20.51 -22.89 13.82
C HIS A 237 -20.73 -21.56 13.08
N GLU A 238 -21.69 -21.50 12.16
CA GLU A 238 -21.95 -20.33 11.30
C GLU A 238 -22.16 -19.02 12.08
N ASN A 239 -22.81 -19.07 13.24
CA ASN A 239 -23.02 -17.87 14.06
C ASN A 239 -21.70 -17.27 14.55
N VAL A 240 -20.74 -18.13 14.93
CA VAL A 240 -19.41 -17.70 15.39
C VAL A 240 -18.59 -17.19 14.21
N THR A 241 -18.58 -17.91 13.08
CA THR A 241 -17.82 -17.49 11.89
C THR A 241 -18.37 -16.21 11.26
N LYS A 242 -19.69 -15.99 11.24
CA LYS A 242 -20.27 -14.69 10.85
C LYS A 242 -19.92 -13.58 11.82
N GLY A 243 -19.89 -13.85 13.12
CA GLY A 243 -19.45 -12.90 14.13
C GLY A 243 -18.01 -12.44 13.89
N ILE A 244 -17.10 -13.38 13.65
CA ILE A 244 -15.69 -13.09 13.30
C ILE A 244 -15.64 -12.32 11.97
N GLU A 245 -16.35 -12.79 10.93
CA GLU A 245 -16.37 -12.14 9.62
C GLU A 245 -16.77 -10.66 9.73
N ASN A 246 -17.84 -10.35 10.47
CA ASN A 246 -18.31 -8.97 10.67
C ASN A 246 -17.27 -8.12 11.44
N ILE A 247 -16.65 -8.65 12.49
CA ILE A 247 -15.64 -7.90 13.26
C ILE A 247 -14.43 -7.57 12.39
N LEU A 248 -13.95 -8.54 11.59
CA LEU A 248 -12.81 -8.33 10.71
C LEU A 248 -13.16 -7.40 9.54
N TYR A 249 -14.38 -7.51 9.00
CA TYR A 249 -14.89 -6.58 7.99
C TYR A 249 -14.92 -5.13 8.52
N ASP A 250 -15.52 -4.92 9.70
CA ASP A 250 -15.58 -3.61 10.35
C ASP A 250 -14.18 -3.05 10.62
N PHE A 251 -13.24 -3.92 11.03
CA PHE A 251 -11.85 -3.52 11.22
C PHE A 251 -11.16 -3.11 9.91
N ILE A 252 -11.35 -3.86 8.82
CA ILE A 252 -10.75 -3.53 7.51
C ILE A 252 -11.24 -2.17 7.01
N GLU A 253 -12.48 -1.80 7.29
CA GLU A 253 -13.04 -0.50 6.93
C GLU A 253 -12.56 0.65 7.84
N ASN A 254 -12.49 0.43 9.15
CA ASN A 254 -12.29 1.50 10.15
C ASN A 254 -10.88 1.56 10.78
N GLU A 255 -10.05 0.54 10.57
CA GLU A 255 -8.66 0.39 11.06
C GLU A 255 -8.45 0.44 12.59
N ASP A 256 -9.49 0.22 13.41
CA ASP A 256 -9.38 0.19 14.87
C ASP A 256 -9.08 -1.24 15.39
N SER A 257 -7.78 -1.56 15.52
CA SER A 257 -7.34 -2.88 15.97
C SER A 257 -7.74 -3.15 17.42
N LYS A 258 -7.77 -2.14 18.30
CA LYS A 258 -8.13 -2.32 19.72
C LYS A 258 -9.59 -2.73 19.84
N PHE A 259 -10.48 -2.01 19.15
CA PHE A 259 -11.90 -2.32 19.13
C PHE A 259 -12.18 -3.70 18.51
N ALA A 260 -11.45 -4.06 17.44
CA ALA A 260 -11.54 -5.37 16.83
C ALA A 260 -11.17 -6.49 17.83
N ILE A 261 -10.04 -6.36 18.53
CA ILE A 261 -9.60 -7.33 19.53
C ILE A 261 -10.58 -7.43 20.71
N GLU A 262 -11.10 -6.31 21.20
CA GLU A 262 -12.10 -6.29 22.27
C GLU A 262 -13.37 -7.07 21.87
N ARG A 263 -13.84 -6.91 20.63
CA ARG A 263 -15.00 -7.65 20.12
C ARG A 263 -14.70 -9.12 19.89
N LEU A 264 -13.51 -9.47 19.39
CA LEU A 264 -13.09 -10.87 19.23
C LEU A 264 -13.06 -11.59 20.58
N ASN A 265 -12.54 -10.95 21.63
CA ASN A 265 -12.49 -11.50 22.98
C ASN A 265 -13.88 -11.69 23.63
N ARG A 266 -14.90 -10.96 23.17
CA ARG A 266 -16.29 -11.07 23.65
C ARG A 266 -17.11 -12.16 22.95
N LEU A 267 -16.59 -12.74 21.87
CA LEU A 267 -17.28 -13.84 21.19
C LEU A 267 -17.38 -15.04 22.13
N GLN A 268 -18.60 -15.52 22.38
CA GLN A 268 -18.81 -16.75 23.14
C GLN A 268 -18.46 -17.96 22.27
N ILE A 269 -17.26 -18.50 22.48
CA ILE A 269 -16.75 -19.67 21.76
C ILE A 269 -17.12 -20.92 22.56
N ALA A 270 -17.91 -21.81 21.98
CA ALA A 270 -18.21 -23.10 22.58
C ALA A 270 -16.97 -24.00 22.61
N PRO A 271 -16.76 -24.84 23.65
CA PRO A 271 -15.56 -25.69 23.76
C PRO A 271 -15.34 -26.66 22.60
N ASP A 272 -16.41 -27.04 21.91
CA ASP A 272 -16.41 -27.92 20.74
C ASP A 272 -16.16 -27.17 19.42
N THR A 273 -15.94 -25.84 19.47
CA THR A 273 -15.63 -25.04 18.28
C THR A 273 -14.34 -25.53 17.63
N PRO A 274 -14.36 -25.87 16.33
CA PRO A 274 -13.20 -26.36 15.60
C PRO A 274 -11.99 -25.45 15.73
N ARG A 275 -10.83 -26.06 15.92
CA ARG A 275 -9.55 -25.35 16.08
C ARG A 275 -9.22 -24.40 14.92
N ILE A 276 -9.72 -24.69 13.71
CA ILE A 276 -9.54 -23.82 12.55
C ILE A 276 -10.21 -22.44 12.74
N ILE A 277 -11.29 -22.36 13.52
CA ILE A 277 -12.03 -21.12 13.83
C ILE A 277 -11.38 -20.41 15.02
N THR A 278 -11.03 -21.16 16.08
CA THR A 278 -10.42 -20.56 17.29
C THR A 278 -8.99 -20.07 17.06
N LYS A 279 -8.24 -20.72 16.16
CA LYS A 279 -6.88 -20.32 15.76
C LYS A 279 -6.84 -18.92 15.14
N THR A 280 -7.89 -18.51 14.41
CA THR A 280 -7.99 -17.15 13.86
C THR A 280 -8.02 -16.11 14.98
N ILE A 281 -8.85 -16.34 16.00
CA ILE A 281 -8.95 -15.43 17.16
C ILE A 281 -7.63 -15.42 17.91
N ASP A 282 -7.06 -16.59 18.22
CA ASP A 282 -5.78 -16.70 18.93
C ASP A 282 -4.65 -15.95 18.20
N LYS A 283 -4.57 -16.07 16.87
CA LYS A 283 -3.54 -15.39 16.09
C LYS A 283 -3.69 -13.88 16.16
N LEU A 284 -4.89 -13.36 15.97
CA LEU A 284 -5.12 -11.91 15.95
C LEU A 284 -4.93 -11.30 17.34
N VAL A 285 -5.44 -11.96 18.39
CA VAL A 285 -5.27 -11.50 19.77
C VAL A 285 -3.81 -11.53 20.20
N LYS A 286 -3.03 -12.56 19.82
CA LYS A 286 -1.59 -12.63 20.12
C LYS A 286 -0.74 -11.71 19.25
N PHE A 287 -1.27 -11.28 18.10
CA PHE A 287 -0.58 -10.34 17.22
C PHE A 287 -0.61 -8.92 17.78
N HIS A 288 -1.75 -8.51 18.36
CA HIS A 288 -1.88 -7.20 19.00
C HIS A 288 -1.08 -7.14 20.31
#